data_AF-A0A7C2STY8-F1
#
_entry.id   AF-A0A7C2STY8-F1
#
_cell.length_a   1.000
_cell.length_b   1.000
_cell.length_c   1.000
_cell.angle_alpha   90.00
_cell.angle_beta   90.00
_cell.angle_gamma   90.00
#
_symmetry.space_group_name_H-M   'P 1'
#
loop_
_entity.id
_entity.type
_entity.pdbx_description
1 polymer ?
#
loop_
_entity_poly.entity_id
_entity_poly.type
_entity_poly.pdbx_seq_one_letter_code
_entity_poly.pdbx_strand_id
1 'polypeptide(L)'
;MPSIKTKKERLSFFVDRDLSERVEKISKQTNQTMSELTCKALQAYIEQIEKEKTEQGLTDGYKANYDYYSKSQEEWNYADKE
;
A
#
# COMPACT_ATOMS: atom_id res chain seq x y z
N MET A 1 -19.04 -2.79 27.39
CA MET A 1 -18.33 -2.95 26.11
C MET A 1 -16.94 -3.51 26.40
N PRO A 2 -16.49 -4.58 25.75
CA PRO A 2 -15.15 -5.11 25.98
C PRO A 2 -14.12 -4.11 25.42
N SER A 3 -13.23 -3.65 26.27
CA SER A 3 -12.05 -2.88 25.88
C SER A 3 -11.15 -3.78 25.04
N ILE A 4 -11.10 -3.55 23.73
CA ILE A 4 -10.10 -4.16 22.85
C ILE A 4 -8.76 -3.54 23.25
N LYS A 5 -8.09 -4.14 24.23
CA LYS A 5 -6.71 -3.78 24.56
C LYS A 5 -5.83 -4.27 23.42
N THR A 6 -5.58 -3.42 22.42
CA THR A 6 -4.52 -3.64 21.44
C THR A 6 -3.21 -3.81 22.21
N LYS A 7 -2.65 -5.03 22.19
CA LYS A 7 -1.34 -5.29 22.78
C LYS A 7 -0.32 -4.46 22.02
N LYS A 8 0.39 -3.58 22.73
CA LYS A 8 1.54 -2.86 22.18
C LYS A 8 2.72 -3.82 22.17
N GLU A 9 3.28 -4.08 21.00
CA GLU A 9 4.50 -4.86 20.84
C GLU A 9 5.69 -3.91 20.69
N ARG A 10 6.84 -4.30 21.26
CA ARG A 10 8.09 -3.56 21.15
C ARG A 10 8.94 -4.19 20.06
N LEU A 11 9.27 -3.40 19.04
CA LEU A 11 10.22 -3.75 18.00
C LEU A 11 11.58 -3.12 18.30
N SER A 12 12.64 -3.90 18.10
CA SER A 12 14.03 -3.45 18.18
C SER A 12 14.72 -3.83 16.88
N PHE A 13 15.32 -2.86 16.19
CA PHE A 13 16.01 -3.05 14.93
C PHE A 13 17.22 -2.13 14.85
N PHE A 14 18.16 -2.46 13.97
CA PHE A 14 19.32 -1.63 13.69
C PHE A 14 19.02 -0.72 12.50
N VAL A 15 19.54 0.50 12.56
CA VAL A 15 19.45 1.50 11.48
C VAL A 15 20.82 2.12 11.25
N ASP A 16 21.01 2.63 10.05
CA ASP A 16 22.17 3.47 9.74
C ASP A 16 22.21 4.70 10.63
N ARG A 17 23.43 5.10 10.99
CA ARG A 17 23.67 6.26 11.85
C ARG A 17 23.12 7.54 11.24
N ASP A 18 23.33 7.78 9.94
CA ASP A 18 22.82 8.96 9.24
C ASP A 18 21.29 9.05 9.34
N LEU A 19 20.61 7.92 9.11
CA LEU A 19 19.16 7.85 9.21
C LEU A 19 18.69 8.15 10.64
N SER A 20 19.35 7.56 11.65
CA SER A 20 19.02 7.83 13.05
C SER A 20 19.20 9.30 13.41
N GLU A 21 20.29 9.94 12.98
CA GLU A 21 20.57 11.35 13.26
C GLU A 21 19.53 12.27 12.58
N ARG A 22 19.09 11.92 11.36
CA ARG A 22 18.04 12.66 10.64
C ARG A 22 16.69 12.52 11.32
N VAL A 23 16.31 11.32 11.74
CA VAL A 23 15.05 11.09 12.47
C VAL A 23 15.07 11.81 13.82
N GLU A 24 16.21 11.83 14.52
CA GLU A 24 16.34 12.56 15.79
C GLU A 24 16.17 14.08 15.60
N LYS A 25 16.74 14.66 14.54
CA LYS A 25 16.52 16.08 14.21
C LYS A 25 15.04 16.39 13.98
N ILE A 26 14.34 15.54 13.22
CA ILE A 26 12.91 15.70 12.97
C ILE A 26 12.12 15.55 14.26
N SER A 27 12.44 14.55 15.09
CA SER A 27 11.84 14.33 16.41
C SER A 27 11.89 15.59 17.28
N LYS A 28 13.06 16.26 17.33
CA LYS A 28 13.23 17.52 18.06
C LYS A 28 12.42 18.67 17.46
N GLN A 29 12.35 18.76 16.13
CA GLN A 29 11.61 19.82 15.43
C GLN A 29 10.09 19.68 15.59
N THR A 30 9.57 18.46 15.55
CA THR A 30 8.13 18.18 15.59
C THR A 30 7.62 17.87 16.99
N ASN A 31 8.50 17.82 17.98
CA ASN A 31 8.21 17.40 19.36
C ASN A 31 7.53 16.02 19.43
N GLN A 32 7.95 15.12 18.54
CA GLN A 32 7.44 13.75 18.46
C GLN A 32 8.55 12.77 18.85
N THR A 33 8.18 11.63 19.43
CA THR A 33 9.14 10.58 19.76
C THR A 33 9.61 9.82 18.51
N MET A 34 10.80 9.23 18.57
CA MET A 34 11.30 8.31 17.53
C MET A 34 10.28 7.20 17.22
N SER A 35 9.63 6.64 18.24
CA SER A 35 8.63 5.59 18.07
C SER A 35 7.41 6.08 17.28
N GLU A 36 6.91 7.28 17.57
CA GLU A 36 5.77 7.86 16.82
C GLU A 36 6.12 8.12 15.37
N LEU A 37 7.31 8.68 15.11
CA LEU A 37 7.79 8.91 13.75
C LEU A 37 7.97 7.59 13.00
N THR A 38 8.55 6.58 13.66
CA THR A 38 8.74 5.26 13.08
C THR A 38 7.41 4.59 12.76
N CYS A 39 6.44 4.62 13.68
CA CYS A 39 5.10 4.07 13.42
C CYS A 39 4.41 4.76 12.25
N LYS A 40 4.47 6.10 12.17
CA LYS A 40 3.91 6.85 11.03
C LYS A 40 4.58 6.47 9.72
N ALA A 41 5.91 6.35 9.70
CA ALA A 41 6.66 5.97 8.51
C ALA A 41 6.32 4.55 8.04
N LEU A 42 6.27 3.58 8.97
CA LEU A 42 5.88 2.19 8.67
C LEU A 42 4.46 2.10 8.15
N GLN A 43 3.52 2.82 8.78
CA GLN A 43 2.13 2.85 8.34
C GLN A 43 2.01 3.44 6.93
N ALA A 44 2.64 4.58 6.66
CA ALA A 44 2.63 5.19 5.34
C ALA A 44 3.23 4.27 4.27
N TYR A 45 4.30 3.54 4.59
CA TYR A 45 4.93 2.59 3.67
C TYR A 45 4.03 1.38 3.38
N ILE A 46 3.35 0.84 4.41
CA ILE A 46 2.38 -0.26 4.22
C ILE A 46 1.20 0.22 3.36
N GLU A 47 0.62 1.37 3.67
CA GLU A 47 -0.48 1.95 2.89
C GLU A 47 -0.09 2.19 1.43
N GLN A 48 1.15 2.61 1.17
CA GLN A 48 1.68 2.73 -0.19
C GLN A 48 1.71 1.39 -0.92
N ILE A 49 2.26 0.34 -0.30
CA ILE A 49 2.32 -1.00 -0.90
C ILE A 49 0.91 -1.55 -1.18
N GLU A 50 -0.03 -1.36 -0.25
CA GLU A 50 -1.42 -1.82 -0.42
C GLU A 50 -2.13 -1.08 -1.54
N LYS A 51 -1.89 0.23 -1.65
CA LYS A 51 -2.40 1.05 -2.75
C LYS A 51 -1.86 0.57 -4.10
N GLU A 52 -0.54 0.39 -4.22
CA GLU A 52 0.09 -0.10 -5.45
C GLU A 52 -0.47 -1.47 -5.88
N LYS A 53 -0.67 -2.39 -4.93
CA LYS A 53 -1.31 -3.69 -5.20
C LYS A 53 -2.76 -3.54 -5.70
N THR A 54 -3.51 -2.62 -5.10
CA THR A 54 -4.90 -2.37 -5.48
C THR A 54 -4.99 -1.77 -6.88
N GLU A 55 -4.13 -0.81 -7.20
CA GLU A 55 -4.03 -0.18 -8.52
C GLU A 55 -3.61 -1.19 -9.60
N GLN A 56 -2.67 -2.08 -9.29
CA GLN A 56 -2.27 -3.18 -10.18
C GLN A 56 -3.45 -4.13 -10.45
N GLY A 57 -4.16 -4.56 -9.39
CA GLY A 57 -5.33 -5.43 -9.52
C GLY A 57 -6.46 -4.79 -10.33
N LEU A 58 -6.70 -3.49 -10.17
CA LEU A 58 -7.66 -2.75 -10.98
C LEU A 58 -7.23 -2.72 -12.45
N THR A 59 -5.97 -2.43 -12.72
CA THR A 59 -5.42 -2.39 -14.09
C THR A 59 -5.56 -3.74 -14.79
N ASP A 60 -5.20 -4.82 -14.10
CA ASP A 60 -5.32 -6.18 -14.62
C ASP A 60 -6.79 -6.56 -14.86
N GLY A 61 -7.69 -6.18 -13.95
CA GLY A 61 -9.13 -6.37 -14.10
C GLY A 61 -9.71 -5.60 -15.28
N TYR A 62 -9.35 -4.33 -15.47
CA TYR A 62 -9.78 -3.53 -16.62
C TYR A 62 -9.28 -4.11 -17.94
N LYS A 63 -8.03 -4.58 -17.98
CA LYS A 63 -7.45 -5.23 -19.16
C LYS A 63 -8.18 -6.53 -19.49
N ALA A 64 -8.40 -7.40 -18.51
CA ALA A 64 -9.13 -8.66 -18.71
C ALA A 64 -10.56 -8.41 -19.21
N ASN A 65 -11.24 -7.39 -18.68
CA ASN A 65 -12.58 -7.02 -19.10
C ASN A 65 -12.59 -6.50 -20.54
N TYR A 66 -11.64 -5.62 -20.91
CA TYR A 66 -11.48 -5.15 -22.28
C TYR A 66 -11.23 -6.32 -23.24
N ASP A 67 -10.29 -7.21 -22.91
CA ASP A 67 -9.96 -8.38 -23.73
C ASP A 67 -11.18 -9.31 -23.91
N TYR A 68 -11.98 -9.50 -22.85
CA TYR A 68 -13.22 -10.27 -22.92
C TYR A 68 -14.23 -9.63 -23.90
N TYR A 69 -14.52 -8.34 -23.76
CA TYR A 69 -15.46 -7.65 -24.64
C TYR A 69 -14.97 -7.57 -26.09
N SER A 70 -13.67 -7.37 -26.30
CA SER A 70 -13.07 -7.34 -27.64
C SER A 70 -13.22 -8.69 -28.34
N LYS A 71 -12.92 -9.80 -27.64
CA LYS A 71 -13.10 -11.15 -28.18
C LYS A 71 -14.57 -11.48 -28.44
N SER A 72 -15.45 -11.14 -27.51
CA SER A 72 -16.88 -11.35 -27.73
C SER A 72 -17.37 -10.57 -28.94
N GLN A 73 -16.96 -9.32 -29.15
CA GLN A 73 -17.36 -8.57 -30.35
C GLN A 73 -16.87 -9.21 -31.65
N GLU A 74 -15.67 -9.77 -31.68
CA GLU A 74 -15.19 -10.53 -32.84
C GLU A 74 -16.03 -11.78 -33.09
N GLU A 75 -16.41 -12.51 -32.04
CA GLU A 75 -17.30 -13.68 -32.13
C GLU A 75 -18.71 -13.32 -32.63
N TRP A 76 -19.31 -12.24 -32.11
CA TRP A 76 -20.61 -11.74 -32.56
C TRP A 76 -20.58 -11.27 -34.02
N ASN A 77 -19.52 -10.59 -34.45
CA ASN A 77 -19.34 -10.16 -35.84
C ASN A 77 -19.12 -11.33 -36.81
N TYR A 78 -18.68 -12.48 -36.32
CA TYR A 78 -18.53 -13.70 -37.11
C TYR A 78 -19.87 -14.43 -37.25
N ALA A 79 -20.66 -14.49 -36.17
CA ALA A 79 -21.98 -15.11 -36.16
C ALA A 79 -23.03 -14.35 -37.01
N ASP A 80 -22.88 -13.03 -37.19
CA ASP A 80 -23.75 -12.21 -38.04
C ASP A 80 -23.41 -12.31 -39.55
N LYS A 81 -22.34 -13.03 -39.90
CA LYS A 81 -21.86 -13.23 -41.29
C LYS A 81 -22.07 -14.65 -41.84
N GLU A 82 -22.65 -15.54 -41.04
CA GLU A 82 -23.07 -16.90 -41.43
C GLU A 82 -24.59 -16.93 -41.73
#